data_AF-A0A2M7NW61-F1
#
_entry.id   AF-A0A2M7NW61-F1
#
_cell.length_a   1.000
_cell.length_b   1.000
_cell.length_c   1.000
_cell.angle_alpha   90.00
_cell.angle_beta   90.00
_cell.angle_gamma   90.00
#
_symmetry.space_group_name_H-M   'P 1'
#
loop_
_entity.id
_entity.type
_entity.pdbx_description
1 polymer ?
#
loop_
_entity_poly.entity_id
_entity_poly.type
_entity_poly.pdbx_seq_one_letter_code
_entity_poly.pdbx_strand_id
1 'polypeptide(L)'
;MTKDKDFYIAIERGEVSFNTKHGAEIYRRSLSILLECAIHELYPKASLHVGQTLMNGYFYEINGGERLTDSFIDKVTARMRKIISADEKFKKIRMKKARALRLCRKYGRDDKYKAVRYLPDAEIEIVFLRGYFDFMLAETVLSAGSLRTFRLIKYNHGFILQFPARGDIEKLPAGKDRQRKLYKVYMETKEWNRILGIQNAGDLNCAIADGSSRTLINVQEAFHERKIVEIANMIKNSFPRKRLICVAGPSSSGKTTFIKRLGVQLRADGLRSTEISLDNYFHSREKTPRTKDGDYDFESVRALDLKFLRHQMGELLDGKEIGLQEYDFKQGRRKSTGCRLRLERDSLVLIEGIHALNPAILPNIPSDKFFRIFVSALTQLGIDNDNRIFTSDSRLIRRIVRDNKFRGYSAS
;
A
#
# COMPACT_ATOMS: atom_id res chain seq x y z
N MET A 1 -26.24 -19.70 -15.17
CA MET A 1 -25.77 -20.31 -13.92
C MET A 1 -24.67 -21.32 -14.25
N THR A 2 -23.45 -20.86 -14.47
CA THR A 2 -22.27 -21.74 -14.49
C THR A 2 -21.91 -22.03 -13.04
N LYS A 3 -21.91 -23.30 -12.64
CA LYS A 3 -21.33 -23.73 -11.37
C LYS A 3 -19.92 -23.16 -11.30
N ASP A 4 -19.63 -22.32 -10.29
CA ASP A 4 -18.26 -21.93 -9.97
C ASP A 4 -17.45 -23.22 -9.83
N LYS A 5 -16.56 -23.51 -10.79
CA LYS A 5 -15.53 -24.52 -10.59
C LYS A 5 -14.59 -23.91 -9.56
N ASP A 6 -14.80 -24.22 -8.29
CA ASP A 6 -13.81 -23.91 -7.26
C ASP A 6 -12.50 -24.60 -7.66
N PHE A 7 -11.50 -23.80 -8.01
CA PHE A 7 -10.17 -24.30 -8.35
C PHE A 7 -9.39 -24.49 -7.05
N TYR A 8 -9.00 -25.73 -6.78
CA TYR A 8 -8.19 -26.07 -5.61
C TYR A 8 -6.71 -26.15 -5.99
N ILE A 9 -5.88 -25.60 -5.12
CA ILE A 9 -4.43 -25.61 -5.22
C ILE A 9 -3.91 -26.63 -4.22
N ALA A 10 -3.20 -27.63 -4.71
CA ALA A 10 -2.51 -28.59 -3.87
C ALA A 10 -1.34 -27.91 -3.12
N ILE A 11 -1.30 -28.12 -1.81
CA ILE A 11 -0.26 -27.68 -0.88
C ILE A 11 0.17 -28.86 -0.01
N GLU A 12 1.26 -28.71 0.72
CA GLU A 12 1.79 -29.77 1.59
C GLU A 12 0.78 -30.29 2.63
N ARG A 13 -0.15 -29.45 3.10
CA ARG A 13 -1.14 -29.76 4.14
C ARG A 13 -2.53 -30.10 3.60
N GLY A 14 -2.67 -30.32 2.28
CA GLY A 14 -3.95 -30.63 1.64
C GLY A 14 -4.22 -29.71 0.45
N GLU A 15 -5.41 -29.14 0.38
CA GLU A 15 -5.85 -28.29 -0.73
C GLU A 15 -6.46 -26.98 -0.24
N VAL A 16 -6.26 -25.91 -1.00
CA VAL A 16 -6.83 -24.59 -0.72
C VAL A 16 -7.53 -24.04 -1.96
N SER A 17 -8.77 -23.55 -1.79
CA SER A 17 -9.48 -22.90 -2.89
C SER A 17 -8.80 -21.59 -3.29
N PHE A 18 -8.52 -21.42 -4.58
CA PHE A 18 -8.01 -20.16 -5.17
C PHE A 18 -8.98 -18.99 -4.99
N ASN A 19 -10.28 -19.27 -4.75
CA ASN A 19 -11.29 -18.25 -4.50
C ASN A 19 -11.16 -17.61 -3.11
N THR A 20 -10.34 -18.19 -2.22
CA THR A 20 -9.99 -17.59 -0.93
C THR A 20 -8.84 -16.57 -1.09
N LYS A 21 -8.73 -15.63 -0.13
CA LYS A 21 -7.58 -14.70 -0.08
C LYS A 21 -6.25 -15.48 0.05
N HIS A 22 -6.24 -16.50 0.92
CA HIS A 22 -5.07 -17.33 1.19
C HIS A 22 -4.59 -18.11 -0.04
N GLY A 23 -5.51 -18.80 -0.75
CA GLY A 23 -5.17 -19.56 -1.96
C GLY A 23 -4.61 -18.67 -3.09
N ALA A 24 -5.21 -17.51 -3.31
CA ALA A 24 -4.68 -16.54 -4.28
C ALA A 24 -3.28 -16.00 -3.89
N GLU A 25 -2.99 -15.83 -2.60
CA GLU A 25 -1.67 -15.40 -2.11
C GLU A 25 -0.62 -16.51 -2.26
N ILE A 26 -0.96 -17.78 -1.98
CA ILE A 26 -0.10 -18.93 -2.23
C ILE A 26 0.29 -19.02 -3.70
N TYR A 27 -0.68 -18.86 -4.60
CA TYR A 27 -0.43 -18.86 -6.05
C TYR A 27 0.57 -17.78 -6.45
N ARG A 28 0.32 -16.53 -6.04
CA ARG A 28 1.15 -15.36 -6.39
C ARG A 28 2.57 -15.52 -5.87
N ARG A 29 2.73 -15.94 -4.62
CA ARG A 29 4.03 -16.20 -3.99
C ARG A 29 4.81 -17.28 -4.72
N SER A 30 4.17 -18.40 -5.02
CA SER A 30 4.83 -19.51 -5.70
C SER A 30 5.25 -19.12 -7.12
N LEU A 31 4.44 -18.28 -7.79
CA LEU A 31 4.76 -17.70 -9.08
C LEU A 31 5.93 -16.71 -9.02
N SER A 32 6.07 -15.93 -7.95
CA SER A 32 7.26 -15.09 -7.70
C SER A 32 8.53 -15.92 -7.56
N ILE A 33 8.50 -17.00 -6.75
CA ILE A 33 9.63 -17.92 -6.60
C ILE A 33 9.98 -18.58 -7.95
N LEU A 34 8.98 -18.96 -8.75
CA LEU A 34 9.19 -19.49 -10.09
C LEU A 34 9.89 -18.48 -11.01
N LEU A 35 9.46 -17.21 -10.99
CA LEU A 35 10.09 -16.13 -11.76
C LEU A 35 11.55 -15.95 -11.35
N GLU A 36 11.82 -15.87 -10.05
CA GLU A 36 13.16 -15.70 -9.50
C GLU A 36 14.06 -16.88 -9.83
N CYS A 37 13.54 -18.11 -9.72
CA CYS A 37 14.26 -19.32 -10.15
C CYS A 37 14.62 -19.26 -11.64
N ALA A 38 13.67 -18.88 -12.50
CA ALA A 38 13.91 -18.79 -13.95
C ALA A 38 14.95 -17.72 -14.30
N ILE A 39 14.91 -16.56 -13.62
CA ILE A 39 15.88 -15.49 -13.82
C ILE A 39 17.24 -15.88 -13.26
N HIS A 40 17.31 -16.53 -12.11
CA HIS A 40 18.57 -17.00 -11.53
C HIS A 40 19.29 -18.00 -12.45
N GLU A 41 18.56 -18.90 -13.12
CA GLU A 41 19.15 -19.86 -14.05
C GLU A 41 19.61 -19.21 -15.37
N LEU A 42 18.91 -18.19 -15.86
CA LEU A 42 19.26 -17.51 -17.12
C LEU A 42 20.33 -16.42 -16.93
N TYR A 43 20.25 -15.70 -15.80
CA TYR A 43 21.05 -14.52 -15.50
C TYR A 43 21.54 -14.57 -14.04
N PRO A 44 22.55 -15.40 -13.71
CA PRO A 44 22.97 -15.63 -12.32
C PRO A 44 23.47 -14.40 -11.57
N LYS A 45 23.87 -13.33 -12.28
CA LYS A 45 24.30 -12.06 -11.71
C LYS A 45 23.16 -11.06 -11.51
N ALA A 46 21.99 -11.33 -12.06
CA ALA A 46 20.83 -10.47 -11.90
C ALA A 46 20.23 -10.63 -10.50
N SER A 47 19.80 -9.52 -9.92
CA SER A 47 18.95 -9.52 -8.73
C SER A 47 17.63 -8.83 -9.04
N LEU A 48 16.55 -9.37 -8.50
CA LEU A 48 15.23 -8.78 -8.61
C LEU A 48 14.94 -7.95 -7.37
N HIS A 49 14.15 -6.91 -7.56
CA HIS A 49 13.55 -6.15 -6.46
C HIS A 49 12.06 -6.03 -6.72
N VAL A 50 11.25 -6.63 -5.85
CA VAL A 50 9.80 -6.55 -5.91
C VAL A 50 9.32 -5.17 -5.44
N GLY A 51 8.40 -4.58 -6.20
CA GLY A 51 7.81 -3.28 -5.94
C GLY A 51 6.31 -3.35 -5.64
N GLN A 52 5.62 -2.27 -5.99
CA GLN A 52 4.18 -2.13 -5.76
C GLN A 52 3.33 -3.01 -6.70
N THR A 53 2.05 -3.17 -6.32
CA THR A 53 1.07 -3.82 -7.20
C THR A 53 0.65 -2.83 -8.29
N LEU A 54 0.91 -3.19 -9.54
CA LEU A 54 0.51 -2.43 -10.73
C LEU A 54 -0.17 -3.35 -11.72
N MET A 55 -1.24 -2.89 -12.36
CA MET A 55 -1.97 -3.66 -13.40
C MET A 55 -2.38 -5.08 -12.97
N ASN A 56 -2.73 -5.27 -11.69
CA ASN A 56 -3.03 -6.57 -11.08
C ASN A 56 -1.86 -7.57 -11.13
N GLY A 57 -0.63 -7.06 -11.09
CA GLY A 57 0.58 -7.84 -10.97
C GLY A 57 1.58 -7.18 -10.03
N TYR A 58 2.71 -7.83 -9.81
CA TYR A 58 3.82 -7.25 -9.07
C TYR A 58 4.80 -6.63 -10.04
N PHE A 59 5.15 -5.37 -9.79
CA PHE A 59 6.24 -4.71 -10.49
C PHE A 59 7.58 -5.23 -9.98
N TYR A 60 8.50 -5.51 -10.87
CA TYR A 60 9.85 -5.96 -10.59
C TYR A 60 10.85 -5.06 -11.31
N GLU A 61 11.90 -4.70 -10.59
CA GLU A 61 13.09 -4.08 -11.15
C GLU A 61 14.21 -5.10 -11.17
N ILE A 62 15.04 -5.04 -12.22
CA ILE A 62 16.21 -5.89 -12.38
C ILE A 62 17.47 -5.06 -12.18
N ASN A 63 18.32 -5.52 -11.28
CA ASN A 63 19.66 -5.00 -11.06
C ASN A 63 20.68 -6.04 -11.53
N GLY A 64 21.93 -5.61 -11.79
CA GLY A 64 23.00 -6.51 -12.24
C GLY A 64 23.38 -6.37 -13.73
N GLY A 65 22.98 -5.28 -14.39
CA GLY A 65 23.49 -4.89 -15.72
C GLY A 65 22.72 -5.44 -16.92
N GLU A 66 21.75 -6.32 -16.70
CA GLU A 66 20.91 -6.86 -17.77
C GLU A 66 19.94 -5.81 -18.33
N ARG A 67 19.89 -5.70 -19.67
CA ARG A 67 18.95 -4.79 -20.33
C ARG A 67 17.58 -5.44 -20.45
N LEU A 68 16.58 -4.75 -19.91
CA LEU A 68 15.19 -5.18 -20.05
C LEU A 68 14.67 -4.96 -21.48
N THR A 69 14.78 -6.01 -22.29
CA THR A 69 14.32 -6.08 -23.68
C THR A 69 13.10 -6.97 -23.82
N ASP A 70 12.41 -6.92 -24.96
CA ASP A 70 11.30 -7.86 -25.22
C ASP A 70 11.83 -9.31 -25.30
N SER A 71 13.03 -9.50 -25.88
CA SER A 71 13.73 -10.79 -25.88
C SER A 71 14.02 -11.31 -24.46
N PHE A 72 14.36 -10.42 -23.52
CA PHE A 72 14.50 -10.82 -22.11
C PHE A 72 13.19 -11.39 -21.56
N ILE A 73 12.07 -10.68 -21.79
CA ILE A 73 10.74 -11.10 -21.34
C ILE A 73 10.36 -12.45 -21.95
N ASP A 74 10.61 -12.65 -23.24
CA ASP A 74 10.31 -13.91 -23.95
C ASP A 74 11.15 -15.07 -23.41
N LYS A 75 12.46 -14.88 -23.21
CA LYS A 75 13.36 -15.91 -22.65
C LYS A 75 12.94 -16.31 -21.24
N VAL A 76 12.66 -15.34 -20.36
CA VAL A 76 12.22 -15.62 -18.99
C VAL A 76 10.87 -16.32 -19.00
N THR A 77 9.91 -15.84 -19.80
CA THR A 77 8.59 -16.48 -19.95
C THR A 77 8.72 -17.93 -20.41
N ALA A 78 9.54 -18.19 -21.45
CA ALA A 78 9.80 -19.53 -21.94
C ALA A 78 10.44 -20.42 -20.88
N ARG A 79 11.37 -19.88 -20.07
CA ARG A 79 11.99 -20.64 -18.99
C ARG A 79 11.01 -20.99 -17.88
N MET A 80 10.19 -20.03 -17.43
CA MET A 80 9.12 -20.29 -16.46
C MET A 80 8.15 -21.36 -16.98
N ARG A 81 7.74 -21.28 -18.25
CA ARG A 81 6.87 -22.28 -18.89
C ARG A 81 7.50 -23.67 -18.90
N LYS A 82 8.81 -23.79 -19.20
CA LYS A 82 9.53 -25.07 -19.15
C LYS A 82 9.52 -25.70 -17.76
N ILE A 83 9.74 -24.90 -16.71
CA ILE A 83 9.70 -25.38 -15.31
C ILE A 83 8.28 -25.84 -14.93
N ILE A 84 7.24 -25.11 -15.36
CA ILE A 84 5.83 -25.49 -15.17
C ILE A 84 5.52 -26.81 -15.89
N SER A 85 5.93 -26.96 -17.14
CA SER A 85 5.68 -28.17 -17.94
C SER A 85 6.38 -29.40 -17.37
N ALA A 86 7.52 -29.24 -16.70
CA ALA A 86 8.22 -30.30 -15.99
C ALA A 86 7.61 -30.63 -14.62
N ASP A 87 6.58 -29.88 -14.19
CA ASP A 87 5.87 -30.04 -12.92
C ASP A 87 6.82 -30.11 -11.69
N GLU A 88 7.86 -29.27 -11.71
CA GLU A 88 8.92 -29.27 -10.68
C GLU A 88 8.34 -29.00 -9.29
N LYS A 89 8.71 -29.83 -8.32
CA LYS A 89 8.18 -29.76 -6.94
C LYS A 89 8.86 -28.67 -6.12
N PHE A 90 8.07 -27.97 -5.31
CA PHE A 90 8.59 -27.12 -4.25
C PHE A 90 8.99 -28.00 -3.07
N LYS A 91 10.20 -27.82 -2.55
CA LYS A 91 10.72 -28.57 -1.38
C LYS A 91 10.91 -27.62 -0.22
N LYS A 92 10.43 -27.97 0.97
CA LYS A 92 10.66 -27.19 2.19
C LYS A 92 11.62 -27.90 3.11
N ILE A 93 12.58 -27.15 3.64
CA ILE A 93 13.57 -27.65 4.59
C ILE A 93 13.64 -26.69 5.76
N ARG A 94 13.44 -27.20 6.97
CA ARG A 94 13.76 -26.46 8.20
C ARG A 94 15.23 -26.61 8.52
N MET A 95 15.88 -25.49 8.82
CA MET A 95 17.27 -25.51 9.25
C MET A 95 17.58 -24.41 10.25
N LYS A 96 18.60 -24.67 11.09
CA LYS A 96 19.12 -23.68 12.04
C LYS A 96 19.55 -22.41 11.31
N LYS A 97 19.23 -21.25 11.90
CA LYS A 97 19.65 -19.91 11.43
C LYS A 97 21.11 -19.84 10.98
N ALA A 98 22.06 -20.43 11.72
CA ALA A 98 23.47 -20.44 11.34
C ALA A 98 23.74 -21.12 9.97
N ARG A 99 22.99 -22.19 9.64
CA ARG A 99 23.09 -22.86 8.33
C ARG A 99 22.43 -22.02 7.23
N ALA A 100 21.30 -21.39 7.52
CA ALA A 100 20.64 -20.45 6.59
C ALA A 100 21.56 -19.26 6.24
N LEU A 101 22.23 -18.66 7.23
CA LEU A 101 23.18 -17.57 7.00
C LEU A 101 24.37 -18.00 6.13
N ARG A 102 24.91 -19.22 6.32
CA ARG A 102 25.96 -19.77 5.45
C ARG A 102 25.46 -19.98 4.02
N LEU A 103 24.21 -20.42 3.85
CA LEU A 103 23.58 -20.57 2.54
C LEU A 103 23.49 -19.21 1.83
N CYS A 104 22.99 -18.16 2.51
CA CYS A 104 22.94 -16.81 1.95
C CYS A 104 24.30 -16.34 1.44
N ARG A 105 25.35 -16.50 2.26
CA ARG A 105 26.72 -16.10 1.88
C ARG A 105 27.24 -16.88 0.67
N LYS A 106 27.02 -18.20 0.64
CA LYS A 106 27.46 -19.06 -0.47
C LYS A 106 26.86 -18.61 -1.81
N TYR A 107 25.62 -18.15 -1.81
CA TYR A 107 24.90 -17.71 -3.02
C TYR A 107 24.87 -16.19 -3.20
N GLY A 108 25.63 -15.42 -2.43
CA GLY A 108 25.70 -13.97 -2.55
C GLY A 108 24.39 -13.22 -2.23
N ARG A 109 23.49 -13.81 -1.43
CA ARG A 109 22.18 -13.24 -1.07
C ARG A 109 22.28 -12.39 0.20
N ASP A 110 22.93 -11.24 0.10
CA ASP A 110 23.13 -10.30 1.22
C ASP A 110 21.81 -9.75 1.77
N ASP A 111 20.85 -9.47 0.88
CA ASP A 111 19.50 -9.04 1.23
C ASP A 111 18.81 -10.04 2.18
N LYS A 112 18.84 -11.32 1.81
CA LYS A 112 18.29 -12.40 2.62
C LYS A 112 19.11 -12.66 3.88
N TYR A 113 20.44 -12.52 3.81
CA TYR A 113 21.31 -12.61 4.98
C TYR A 113 20.91 -11.59 6.05
N LYS A 114 20.73 -10.32 5.67
CA LYS A 114 20.32 -9.25 6.59
C LYS A 114 18.92 -9.46 7.14
N ALA A 115 17.97 -9.94 6.33
CA ALA A 115 16.63 -10.28 6.78
C ALA A 115 16.64 -11.37 7.87
N VAL A 116 17.49 -12.39 7.71
CA VAL A 116 17.58 -13.51 8.65
C VAL A 116 18.42 -13.20 9.90
N ARG A 117 19.47 -12.37 9.78
CA ARG A 117 20.44 -12.10 10.85
C ARG A 117 19.79 -11.67 12.17
N TYR A 118 18.76 -10.84 12.09
CA TYR A 118 18.09 -10.24 13.25
C TYR A 118 16.85 -11.01 13.74
N LEU A 119 16.49 -12.12 13.08
CA LEU A 119 15.47 -13.01 13.61
C LEU A 119 15.96 -13.66 14.91
N PRO A 120 15.07 -14.00 15.85
CA PRO A 120 15.41 -14.83 17.00
C PRO A 120 16.10 -16.14 16.56
N ASP A 121 16.91 -16.73 17.44
CA ASP A 121 17.58 -17.99 17.15
C ASP A 121 16.55 -19.14 17.09
N ALA A 122 16.05 -19.38 15.89
CA ALA A 122 15.04 -20.38 15.57
C ALA A 122 15.46 -21.24 14.36
N GLU A 123 14.73 -22.33 14.16
CA GLU A 123 14.71 -23.00 12.87
C GLU A 123 13.93 -22.14 11.87
N ILE A 124 14.50 -22.00 10.69
CA ILE A 124 13.93 -21.22 9.59
C ILE A 124 13.54 -22.22 8.50
N GLU A 125 12.30 -22.12 8.04
CA GLU A 125 11.82 -22.86 6.89
C GLU A 125 12.31 -22.18 5.61
N ILE A 126 12.95 -22.95 4.74
CA ILE A 126 13.46 -22.51 3.44
C ILE A 126 12.71 -23.28 2.37
N VAL A 127 12.21 -22.56 1.37
CA VAL A 127 11.60 -23.16 0.19
C VAL A 127 12.64 -23.25 -0.91
N PHE A 128 12.71 -24.41 -1.57
CA PHE A 128 13.54 -24.66 -2.73
C PHE A 128 12.69 -24.97 -3.94
N LEU A 129 13.07 -24.39 -5.07
CA LEU A 129 12.60 -24.79 -6.40
C LEU A 129 13.84 -24.98 -7.26
N ARG A 130 14.10 -26.23 -7.67
CA ARG A 130 15.34 -26.61 -8.37
C ARG A 130 16.58 -26.15 -7.58
N GLY A 131 17.46 -25.35 -8.18
CA GLY A 131 18.66 -24.80 -7.55
C GLY A 131 18.45 -23.48 -6.81
N TYR A 132 17.23 -22.91 -6.85
CA TYR A 132 16.89 -21.63 -6.22
C TYR A 132 16.28 -21.85 -4.83
N PHE A 133 16.51 -20.90 -3.91
CA PHE A 133 15.94 -20.93 -2.57
C PHE A 133 15.40 -19.57 -2.15
N ASP A 134 14.37 -19.60 -1.30
CA ASP A 134 13.73 -18.43 -0.72
C ASP A 134 13.37 -18.63 0.77
N PHE A 135 13.37 -17.53 1.53
CA PHE A 135 12.93 -17.48 2.92
C PHE A 135 11.51 -16.93 2.99
N MET A 136 10.54 -17.80 2.75
CA MET A 136 9.13 -17.45 2.87
C MET A 136 8.53 -18.11 4.11
N LEU A 137 7.96 -17.31 5.01
CA LEU A 137 7.23 -17.77 6.20
C LEU A 137 5.81 -18.29 5.85
N ALA A 138 5.60 -18.81 4.65
CA ALA A 138 4.27 -19.09 4.15
C ALA A 138 4.25 -20.22 3.10
N GLU A 139 3.05 -20.79 2.92
CA GLU A 139 2.83 -21.92 2.04
C GLU A 139 3.06 -21.58 0.56
N THR A 140 3.52 -22.58 -0.17
CA THR A 140 3.64 -22.60 -1.63
C THR A 140 2.76 -23.70 -2.20
N VAL A 141 2.50 -23.65 -3.50
CA VAL A 141 1.96 -24.80 -4.23
C VAL A 141 2.88 -26.00 -4.10
N LEU A 142 2.34 -27.21 -4.23
CA LEU A 142 3.12 -28.45 -4.17
C LEU A 142 4.08 -28.58 -5.37
N SER A 143 3.62 -28.20 -6.56
CA SER A 143 4.40 -28.27 -7.80
C SER A 143 4.11 -27.11 -8.75
N ALA A 144 5.09 -26.80 -9.60
CA ALA A 144 5.02 -25.70 -10.55
C ALA A 144 3.93 -25.88 -11.61
N GLY A 145 3.47 -27.11 -11.89
CA GLY A 145 2.44 -27.40 -12.88
C GLY A 145 1.10 -26.74 -12.63
N SER A 146 0.82 -26.30 -11.40
CA SER A 146 -0.36 -25.51 -11.05
C SER A 146 -0.27 -24.03 -11.48
N LEU A 147 0.93 -23.50 -11.75
CA LEU A 147 1.19 -22.06 -11.97
C LEU A 147 1.02 -21.62 -13.44
N ARG A 148 -0.01 -22.14 -14.12
CA ARG A 148 -0.15 -22.03 -15.59
C ARG A 148 -0.53 -20.63 -16.11
N THR A 149 -1.13 -19.80 -15.28
CA THR A 149 -1.75 -18.54 -15.71
C THR A 149 -0.92 -17.37 -15.19
N PHE A 150 -0.07 -16.84 -16.07
CA PHE A 150 0.69 -15.63 -15.80
C PHE A 150 1.05 -14.93 -17.11
N ARG A 151 1.43 -13.66 -16.98
CA ARG A 151 2.01 -12.88 -18.08
C ARG A 151 3.08 -11.94 -17.54
N LEU A 152 4.22 -11.88 -18.22
CA LEU A 152 5.21 -10.84 -18.01
C LEU A 152 4.94 -9.67 -18.96
N ILE A 153 4.91 -8.45 -18.44
CA ILE A 153 4.63 -7.23 -19.22
C ILE A 153 5.76 -6.24 -18.97
N LYS A 154 6.50 -5.85 -20.01
CA LYS A 154 7.48 -4.77 -19.90
C LYS A 154 6.77 -3.47 -19.48
N TYR A 155 7.33 -2.77 -18.50
CA TYR A 155 6.71 -1.59 -17.90
C TYR A 155 7.76 -0.57 -17.41
N ASN A 156 7.93 0.51 -18.16
CA ASN A 156 8.97 1.53 -17.90
C ASN A 156 10.37 0.87 -17.81
N HIS A 157 11.11 1.06 -16.71
CA HIS A 157 12.44 0.45 -16.50
C HIS A 157 12.39 -0.94 -15.84
N GLY A 158 11.20 -1.47 -15.57
CA GLY A 158 10.99 -2.79 -14.98
C GLY A 158 9.93 -3.58 -15.75
N PHE A 159 9.43 -4.63 -15.15
CA PHE A 159 8.36 -5.44 -15.73
C PHE A 159 7.34 -5.86 -14.68
N ILE A 160 6.16 -6.25 -15.12
CA ILE A 160 5.06 -6.67 -14.26
C ILE A 160 4.88 -8.18 -14.43
N LEU A 161 4.96 -8.91 -13.33
CA LEU A 161 4.44 -10.28 -13.22
C LEU A 161 2.95 -10.20 -12.94
N GLN A 162 2.13 -10.35 -13.99
CA GLN A 162 0.69 -10.36 -13.89
C GLN A 162 0.17 -11.78 -13.65
N PHE A 163 -0.81 -11.89 -12.75
CA PHE A 163 -1.44 -13.13 -12.33
C PHE A 163 -2.98 -12.98 -12.33
N PRO A 164 -3.73 -14.10 -12.29
CA PRO A 164 -5.19 -14.07 -12.23
C PRO A 164 -5.74 -13.31 -11.02
N ALA A 165 -6.90 -12.70 -11.22
CA ALA A 165 -7.67 -12.16 -10.11
C ALA A 165 -8.34 -13.30 -9.33
N ARG A 166 -8.57 -13.11 -8.02
CA ARG A 166 -9.32 -14.07 -7.20
C ARG A 166 -10.69 -14.32 -7.83
N GLY A 167 -11.10 -15.59 -7.95
CA GLY A 167 -12.36 -15.99 -8.58
C GLY A 167 -12.18 -16.77 -9.88
N ASP A 168 -11.13 -16.49 -10.65
CA ASP A 168 -10.90 -17.14 -11.94
C ASP A 168 -9.38 -17.32 -12.17
N ILE A 169 -8.88 -18.53 -11.91
CA ILE A 169 -7.46 -18.86 -12.04
C ILE A 169 -6.99 -18.95 -13.49
N GLU A 170 -7.91 -19.09 -14.44
CA GLU A 170 -7.60 -19.29 -15.86
C GLU A 170 -7.50 -17.95 -16.61
N LYS A 171 -8.01 -16.86 -16.03
CA LYS A 171 -8.12 -15.57 -16.70
C LYS A 171 -7.28 -14.47 -16.08
N LEU A 172 -6.47 -13.83 -16.93
CA LEU A 172 -5.72 -12.63 -16.56
C LEU A 172 -6.60 -11.36 -16.63
N PRO A 173 -6.41 -10.40 -15.71
CA PRO A 173 -7.12 -9.12 -15.75
C PRO A 173 -6.77 -8.28 -16.99
N ALA A 174 -7.74 -7.51 -17.49
CA ALA A 174 -7.53 -6.58 -18.60
C ALA A 174 -6.51 -5.48 -18.24
N GLY A 175 -5.49 -5.30 -19.09
CA GLY A 175 -4.30 -4.50 -18.81
C GLY A 175 -4.41 -3.00 -19.11
N LYS A 176 -5.43 -2.30 -18.60
CA LYS A 176 -5.47 -0.83 -18.72
C LYS A 176 -4.61 -0.19 -17.62
N ASP A 177 -3.48 0.41 -17.98
CA ASP A 177 -2.68 1.19 -17.04
C ASP A 177 -3.43 2.47 -16.63
N ARG A 178 -4.01 2.43 -15.42
CA ARG A 178 -4.65 3.58 -14.76
C ARG A 178 -3.85 4.08 -13.56
N GLN A 179 -2.60 3.61 -13.39
CA GLN A 179 -1.85 3.73 -12.14
C GLN A 179 -0.53 4.50 -12.29
N ARG A 180 -0.35 5.27 -13.37
CA ARG A 180 0.83 6.11 -13.61
C ARG A 180 1.24 7.01 -12.43
N LYS A 181 0.28 7.62 -11.74
CA LYS A 181 0.55 8.44 -10.53
C LYS A 181 1.11 7.60 -9.38
N LEU A 182 0.57 6.40 -9.17
CA LEU A 182 1.06 5.48 -8.15
C LEU A 182 2.49 5.03 -8.46
N TYR A 183 2.77 4.73 -9.72
CA TYR A 183 4.13 4.40 -10.17
C TYR A 183 5.11 5.56 -9.91
N LYS A 184 4.74 6.80 -10.25
CA LYS A 184 5.60 7.97 -9.99
C LYS A 184 5.91 8.14 -8.49
N VAL A 185 4.90 8.01 -7.63
CA VAL A 185 5.08 8.09 -6.17
C VAL A 185 5.96 6.94 -5.67
N TYR A 186 5.76 5.72 -6.17
CA TYR A 186 6.62 4.59 -5.83
C TYR A 186 8.09 4.86 -6.19
N MET A 187 8.36 5.35 -7.40
CA MET A 187 9.74 5.66 -7.81
C MET A 187 10.37 6.77 -6.99
N GLU A 188 9.61 7.80 -6.64
CA GLU A 188 10.07 8.87 -5.72
C GLU A 188 10.48 8.29 -4.36
N THR A 189 9.62 7.46 -3.76
CA THR A 189 9.93 6.82 -2.46
C THR A 189 11.11 5.85 -2.55
N LYS A 190 11.27 5.14 -3.67
CA LYS A 190 12.41 4.25 -3.89
C LYS A 190 13.71 5.02 -3.97
N GLU A 191 13.70 6.18 -4.63
CA GLU A 191 14.87 7.03 -4.70
C GLU A 191 15.26 7.57 -3.32
N TRP A 192 14.30 7.97 -2.49
CA TRP A 192 14.57 8.35 -1.09
C TRP A 192 15.22 7.22 -0.30
N ASN A 193 14.70 5.99 -0.45
CA ASN A 193 15.27 4.78 0.14
C ASN A 193 16.70 4.50 -0.34
N ARG A 194 16.97 4.69 -1.63
CA ARG A 194 18.32 4.56 -2.20
C ARG A 194 19.29 5.58 -1.61
N ILE A 195 18.88 6.83 -1.46
CA ILE A 195 19.68 7.91 -0.84
C ILE A 195 20.03 7.56 0.61
N LEU A 196 19.08 6.96 1.34
CA LEU A 196 19.28 6.53 2.73
C LEU A 196 20.10 5.24 2.87
N GLY A 197 20.32 4.51 1.78
CA GLY A 197 20.92 3.18 1.83
C GLY A 197 20.01 2.12 2.48
N ILE A 198 18.68 2.36 2.54
CA ILE A 198 17.71 1.45 3.17
C ILE A 198 16.74 0.95 2.11
N GLN A 199 16.96 -0.25 1.57
CA GLN A 199 16.12 -0.80 0.50
C GLN A 199 15.12 -1.84 1.01
N ASN A 200 15.43 -2.50 2.12
CA ASN A 200 14.58 -3.51 2.75
C ASN A 200 14.66 -3.43 4.29
N ALA A 201 13.85 -4.25 4.97
CA ALA A 201 13.81 -4.32 6.42
C ALA A 201 15.15 -4.79 7.03
N GLY A 202 15.91 -5.62 6.31
CA GLY A 202 17.26 -6.03 6.72
C GLY A 202 18.22 -4.85 6.83
N ASP A 203 18.24 -3.96 5.83
CA ASP A 203 19.04 -2.74 5.87
C ASP A 203 18.60 -1.81 7.02
N LEU A 204 17.29 -1.67 7.23
CA LEU A 204 16.74 -0.88 8.33
C LEU A 204 17.18 -1.43 9.69
N ASN A 205 17.15 -2.76 9.87
CA ASN A 205 17.61 -3.39 11.10
C ASN A 205 19.11 -3.15 11.34
N CYS A 206 19.94 -3.21 10.30
CA CYS A 206 21.36 -2.83 10.42
C CYS A 206 21.51 -1.39 10.89
N ALA A 207 20.85 -0.43 10.24
CA ALA A 207 20.96 0.96 10.62
C ALA A 207 20.44 1.26 12.04
N ILE A 208 19.43 0.53 12.51
CA ILE A 208 18.97 0.61 13.91
C ILE A 208 20.04 0.08 14.86
N ALA A 209 20.61 -1.10 14.57
CA ALA A 209 21.66 -1.71 15.38
C ALA A 209 22.92 -0.83 15.46
N ASP A 210 23.24 -0.14 14.37
CA ASP A 210 24.38 0.78 14.28
C ASP A 210 24.09 2.18 14.87
N GLY A 211 22.93 2.38 15.52
CA GLY A 211 22.57 3.63 16.20
C GLY A 211 22.15 4.78 15.27
N SER A 212 21.98 4.53 13.97
CA SER A 212 21.66 5.55 12.95
C SER A 212 20.16 5.85 12.79
N SER A 213 19.31 5.28 13.64
CA SER A 213 17.84 5.40 13.56
C SER A 213 17.33 6.84 13.58
N ARG A 214 17.90 7.69 14.43
CA ARG A 214 17.49 9.11 14.54
C ARG A 214 17.83 9.89 13.28
N THR A 215 18.99 9.65 12.69
CA THR A 215 19.41 10.28 11.43
C THR A 215 18.47 9.87 10.30
N LEU A 216 18.11 8.60 10.20
CA LEU A 216 17.14 8.11 9.21
C LEU A 216 15.79 8.81 9.34
N ILE A 217 15.27 8.93 10.57
CA ILE A 217 14.00 9.63 10.84
C ILE A 217 14.07 11.09 10.39
N ASN A 218 15.14 11.81 10.77
CA ASN A 218 15.30 13.23 10.43
C ASN A 218 15.35 13.45 8.92
N VAL A 219 16.09 12.60 8.18
CA VAL A 219 16.19 12.73 6.72
C VAL A 219 14.85 12.40 6.05
N GLN A 220 14.13 11.37 6.52
CA GLN A 220 12.77 11.07 6.06
C GLN A 220 11.79 12.22 6.33
N GLU A 221 11.83 12.83 7.51
CA GLU A 221 11.01 14.00 7.83
C GLU A 221 11.33 15.19 6.91
N ALA A 222 12.60 15.40 6.57
CA ALA A 222 13.01 16.44 5.63
C ALA A 222 12.47 16.19 4.21
N PHE A 223 12.47 14.93 3.71
CA PHE A 223 11.83 14.60 2.43
C PHE A 223 10.33 14.88 2.45
N HIS A 224 9.65 14.49 3.54
CA HIS A 224 8.23 14.77 3.71
C HIS A 224 7.93 16.27 3.76
N GLU A 225 8.74 17.05 4.47
CA GLU A 225 8.56 18.50 4.56
C GLU A 225 8.72 19.18 3.20
N ARG A 226 9.76 18.82 2.44
CA ARG A 226 9.92 19.28 1.06
C ARG A 226 8.69 18.99 0.21
N LYS A 227 8.09 17.80 0.36
CA LYS A 227 6.89 17.43 -0.39
C LYS A 227 5.66 18.25 0.02
N ILE A 228 5.52 18.59 1.29
CA ILE A 228 4.45 19.44 1.80
C ILE A 228 4.60 20.87 1.25
N VAL A 229 5.83 21.41 1.22
CA VAL A 229 6.14 22.70 0.60
C VAL A 229 5.79 22.71 -0.90
N GLU A 230 6.15 21.66 -1.64
CA GLU A 230 5.75 21.51 -3.05
C GLU A 230 4.22 21.58 -3.22
N ILE A 231 3.48 20.86 -2.38
CA ILE A 231 2.00 20.84 -2.43
C ILE A 231 1.42 22.21 -2.04
N ALA A 232 1.96 22.87 -1.01
CA ALA A 232 1.53 24.20 -0.59
C ALA A 232 1.73 25.23 -1.71
N ASN A 233 2.88 25.20 -2.40
CA ASN A 233 3.15 26.02 -3.58
C ASN A 233 2.13 25.77 -4.71
N MET A 234 1.78 24.50 -4.97
CA MET A 234 0.75 24.17 -5.96
C MET A 234 -0.62 24.72 -5.57
N ILE A 235 -0.98 24.69 -4.28
CA ILE A 235 -2.22 25.26 -3.77
C ILE A 235 -2.21 26.78 -3.94
N LYS A 236 -1.14 27.45 -3.50
CA LYS A 236 -0.94 28.90 -3.62
C LYS A 236 -1.08 29.38 -5.07
N ASN A 237 -0.43 28.71 -6.01
CA ASN A 237 -0.51 29.04 -7.45
C ASN A 237 -1.92 28.85 -8.05
N SER A 238 -2.78 28.07 -7.39
CA SER A 238 -4.16 27.86 -7.80
C SER A 238 -5.18 28.72 -7.06
N PHE A 239 -4.74 29.46 -6.04
CA PHE A 239 -5.55 30.40 -5.29
C PHE A 239 -5.73 31.72 -6.07
N PRO A 240 -6.91 32.37 -6.07
CA PRO A 240 -8.14 32.04 -5.33
C PRO A 240 -9.09 31.11 -6.11
N ARG A 241 -8.70 30.58 -7.27
CA ARG A 241 -9.58 29.73 -8.09
C ARG A 241 -10.00 28.45 -7.36
N LYS A 242 -9.05 27.79 -6.69
CA LYS A 242 -9.26 26.59 -5.88
C LYS A 242 -9.19 26.92 -4.40
N ARG A 243 -10.33 26.91 -3.72
CA ARG A 243 -10.43 27.23 -2.28
C ARG A 243 -10.75 26.01 -1.41
N LEU A 244 -11.24 24.93 -2.01
CA LEU A 244 -11.60 23.69 -1.33
C LEU A 244 -10.49 22.67 -1.50
N ILE A 245 -9.68 22.46 -0.47
CA ILE A 245 -8.55 21.52 -0.47
C ILE A 245 -9.00 20.21 0.17
N CYS A 246 -9.32 19.22 -0.66
CA CYS A 246 -9.78 17.92 -0.19
C CYS A 246 -8.60 16.97 0.02
N VAL A 247 -8.48 16.43 1.23
CA VAL A 247 -7.49 15.43 1.62
C VAL A 247 -8.22 14.12 1.95
N ALA A 248 -8.17 13.17 1.01
CA ALA A 248 -8.63 11.81 1.29
C ALA A 248 -7.46 10.85 1.42
N GLY A 249 -7.76 9.69 1.97
CA GLY A 249 -6.77 8.72 2.32
C GLY A 249 -7.42 7.67 3.20
N PRO A 250 -7.09 6.40 3.00
CA PRO A 250 -7.77 5.33 3.70
C PRO A 250 -7.32 5.32 5.18
N SER A 251 -8.05 4.65 6.08
CA SER A 251 -7.78 4.73 7.54
C SER A 251 -6.31 4.40 7.89
N SER A 252 -5.74 5.12 8.87
CA SER A 252 -4.33 5.05 9.29
C SER A 252 -3.28 5.50 8.25
N SER A 253 -3.68 6.24 7.20
CA SER A 253 -2.75 6.80 6.20
C SER A 253 -2.01 8.08 6.64
N GLY A 254 -2.38 8.68 7.78
CA GLY A 254 -1.74 9.90 8.28
C GLY A 254 -2.39 11.23 7.86
N LYS A 255 -3.63 11.21 7.33
CA LYS A 255 -4.39 12.41 6.90
C LYS A 255 -4.36 13.55 7.92
N THR A 256 -4.73 13.28 9.18
CA THR A 256 -4.82 14.29 10.24
C THR A 256 -3.45 14.91 10.57
N THR A 257 -2.36 14.15 10.47
CA THR A 257 -1.00 14.70 10.62
C THR A 257 -0.63 15.54 9.41
N PHE A 258 -0.91 15.03 8.21
CA PHE A 258 -0.62 15.72 6.95
C PHE A 258 -1.35 17.06 6.83
N ILE A 259 -2.66 17.11 7.13
CA ILE A 259 -3.46 18.34 7.03
C ILE A 259 -2.98 19.42 8.00
N LYS A 260 -2.57 19.03 9.22
CA LYS A 260 -2.00 19.96 10.21
C LYS A 260 -0.67 20.55 9.71
N ARG A 261 0.24 19.72 9.21
CA ARG A 261 1.52 20.18 8.64
C ARG A 261 1.30 21.06 7.42
N LEU A 262 0.39 20.68 6.53
CA LEU A 262 0.02 21.48 5.38
C LEU A 262 -0.56 22.84 5.79
N GLY A 263 -1.42 22.88 6.81
CA GLY A 263 -1.97 24.13 7.35
C GLY A 263 -0.90 25.07 7.93
N VAL A 264 0.13 24.51 8.60
CA VAL A 264 1.29 25.29 9.06
C VAL A 264 2.04 25.90 7.88
N GLN A 265 2.32 25.10 6.84
CA GLN A 265 3.02 25.59 5.65
C GLN A 265 2.23 26.67 4.89
N LEU A 266 0.93 26.45 4.69
CA LEU A 266 0.05 27.44 4.05
C LEU A 266 0.02 28.75 4.84
N ARG A 267 -0.02 28.68 6.17
CA ARG A 267 0.04 29.87 7.03
C ARG A 267 1.37 30.60 6.90
N ALA A 268 2.49 29.87 6.85
CA ALA A 268 3.81 30.46 6.60
C ALA A 268 3.87 31.17 5.23
N ASP A 269 3.13 30.66 4.24
CA ASP A 269 2.98 31.28 2.91
C ASP A 269 1.98 32.45 2.87
N GLY A 270 1.40 32.83 4.01
CA GLY A 270 0.41 33.91 4.15
C GLY A 270 -1.03 33.51 3.84
N LEU A 271 -1.30 32.22 3.61
CA LEU A 271 -2.65 31.71 3.33
C LEU A 271 -3.31 31.17 4.60
N ARG A 272 -4.38 31.83 5.03
CA ARG A 272 -5.20 31.33 6.14
C ARG A 272 -5.97 30.09 5.69
N SER A 273 -6.05 29.09 6.56
CA SER A 273 -6.76 27.85 6.25
C SER A 273 -7.55 27.36 7.45
N THR A 274 -8.76 26.87 7.20
CA THR A 274 -9.60 26.24 8.21
C THR A 274 -9.81 24.77 7.91
N GLU A 275 -9.67 23.92 8.93
CA GLU A 275 -9.90 22.48 8.85
C GLU A 275 -11.38 22.11 9.09
N ILE A 276 -11.90 21.23 8.24
CA ILE A 276 -13.19 20.55 8.40
C ILE A 276 -12.95 19.04 8.28
N SER A 277 -13.14 18.31 9.37
CA SER A 277 -13.14 16.85 9.35
C SER A 277 -14.53 16.33 8.98
N LEU A 278 -14.60 15.48 7.95
CA LEU A 278 -15.84 14.81 7.56
C LEU A 278 -16.33 13.83 8.62
N ASP A 279 -15.45 13.33 9.49
CA ASP A 279 -15.84 12.45 10.58
C ASP A 279 -16.82 13.16 11.54
N ASN A 280 -16.77 14.49 11.64
CA ASN A 280 -17.72 15.28 12.45
C ASN A 280 -19.15 15.32 11.87
N TYR A 281 -19.34 14.79 10.66
CA TYR A 281 -20.62 14.78 9.96
C TYR A 281 -21.23 13.37 9.91
N PHE A 282 -20.72 12.39 10.66
CA PHE A 282 -21.40 11.11 10.78
C PHE A 282 -22.80 11.25 11.39
N HIS A 283 -23.73 10.42 10.91
CA HIS A 283 -24.99 10.18 11.59
C HIS A 283 -24.76 9.57 12.98
N SER A 284 -25.77 9.65 13.86
CA SER A 284 -25.72 8.89 15.11
C SER A 284 -25.55 7.40 14.82
N ARG A 285 -24.91 6.67 15.73
CA ARG A 285 -24.59 5.24 15.53
C ARG A 285 -25.81 4.42 15.07
N GLU A 286 -26.97 4.67 15.66
CA GLU A 286 -28.26 4.02 15.31
C GLU A 286 -28.72 4.28 13.88
N LYS A 287 -28.41 5.44 13.31
CA LYS A 287 -28.80 5.85 11.94
C LYS A 287 -27.73 5.53 10.91
N THR A 288 -26.62 4.92 11.31
CA THR A 288 -25.53 4.53 10.42
C THR A 288 -25.98 3.32 9.59
N PRO A 289 -25.75 3.31 8.26
CA PRO A 289 -26.07 2.15 7.41
C PRO A 289 -25.43 0.87 7.94
N ARG A 290 -26.03 -0.28 7.63
CA ARG A 290 -25.47 -1.59 8.00
C ARG A 290 -24.86 -2.30 6.79
N THR A 291 -23.82 -3.09 7.04
CA THR A 291 -23.22 -4.01 6.07
C THR A 291 -24.16 -5.20 5.82
N LYS A 292 -23.81 -6.07 4.87
CA LYS A 292 -24.54 -7.34 4.62
C LYS A 292 -24.55 -8.26 5.84
N ASP A 293 -23.53 -8.16 6.68
CA ASP A 293 -23.34 -8.97 7.88
C ASP A 293 -24.04 -8.36 9.12
N GLY A 294 -24.70 -7.21 8.97
CA GLY A 294 -25.47 -6.54 10.02
C GLY A 294 -24.69 -5.53 10.86
N ASP A 295 -23.38 -5.41 10.67
CA ASP A 295 -22.50 -4.43 11.34
C ASP A 295 -22.69 -3.01 10.80
N TYR A 296 -22.29 -2.00 11.57
CA TYR A 296 -22.34 -0.60 11.12
C TYR A 296 -21.29 -0.30 10.02
N ASP A 297 -21.74 0.21 8.87
CA ASP A 297 -20.91 0.58 7.73
C ASP A 297 -20.49 2.06 7.79
N PHE A 298 -19.50 2.35 8.63
CA PHE A 298 -18.88 3.68 8.72
C PHE A 298 -18.01 4.05 7.51
N GLU A 299 -17.71 3.10 6.62
CA GLU A 299 -16.93 3.36 5.40
C GLU A 299 -17.83 3.81 4.23
N SER A 300 -19.15 3.67 4.35
CA SER A 300 -20.12 4.18 3.38
C SER A 300 -20.20 5.71 3.39
N VAL A 301 -20.27 6.33 2.21
CA VAL A 301 -20.56 7.78 2.12
C VAL A 301 -21.92 8.12 2.73
N ARG A 302 -22.85 7.16 2.78
CA ARG A 302 -24.18 7.30 3.39
C ARG A 302 -24.15 7.32 4.92
N ALA A 303 -23.03 6.99 5.55
CA ALA A 303 -22.85 7.19 6.98
C ALA A 303 -22.74 8.68 7.34
N LEU A 304 -22.39 9.54 6.37
CA LEU A 304 -22.34 10.98 6.55
C LEU A 304 -23.73 11.60 6.39
N ASP A 305 -24.06 12.54 7.27
CA ASP A 305 -25.18 13.45 7.17
C ASP A 305 -24.91 14.50 6.09
N LEU A 306 -25.06 14.07 4.83
CA LEU A 306 -24.78 14.91 3.66
C LEU A 306 -25.71 16.13 3.60
N LYS A 307 -26.92 16.06 4.16
CA LYS A 307 -27.84 17.21 4.23
C LYS A 307 -27.23 18.30 5.11
N PHE A 308 -26.81 17.92 6.32
CA PHE A 308 -26.16 18.85 7.25
C PHE A 308 -24.83 19.39 6.71
N LEU A 309 -23.98 18.52 6.16
CA LEU A 309 -22.70 18.93 5.55
C LEU A 309 -22.91 19.96 4.44
N ARG A 310 -23.82 19.69 3.50
CA ARG A 310 -24.08 20.60 2.36
C ARG A 310 -24.64 21.93 2.83
N HIS A 311 -25.53 21.92 3.82
CA HIS A 311 -26.06 23.15 4.41
C HIS A 311 -24.94 24.00 5.02
N GLN A 312 -24.10 23.42 5.89
CA GLN A 312 -22.98 24.15 6.50
C GLN A 312 -21.96 24.64 5.48
N MET A 313 -21.62 23.81 4.48
CA MET A 313 -20.69 24.21 3.42
C MET A 313 -21.26 25.33 2.55
N GLY A 314 -22.57 25.35 2.30
CA GLY A 314 -23.25 26.46 1.61
C GLY A 314 -23.14 27.76 2.41
N GLU A 315 -23.56 27.75 3.68
CA GLU A 315 -23.48 28.93 4.56
C GLU A 315 -22.04 29.45 4.68
N LEU A 316 -21.07 28.54 4.83
CA LEU A 316 -19.65 28.89 4.94
C LEU A 316 -19.10 29.53 3.65
N LEU A 317 -19.47 29.00 2.48
CA LEU A 317 -19.04 29.54 1.18
C LEU A 317 -19.70 30.88 0.85
N ASP A 318 -20.91 31.12 1.39
CA ASP A 318 -21.60 32.41 1.33
C ASP A 318 -21.03 33.43 2.34
N GLY A 319 -20.01 33.06 3.11
CA GLY A 319 -19.31 33.94 4.07
C GLY A 319 -20.05 34.12 5.40
N LYS A 320 -21.04 33.27 5.68
CA LYS A 320 -21.76 33.24 6.95
C LYS A 320 -20.99 32.44 8.00
N GLU A 321 -21.38 32.63 9.26
CA GLU A 321 -20.80 31.94 10.39
C GLU A 321 -21.53 30.61 10.66
N ILE A 322 -20.79 29.52 10.85
CA ILE A 322 -21.32 28.20 11.18
C ILE A 322 -20.82 27.74 12.55
N GLY A 323 -21.65 27.00 13.29
CA GLY A 323 -21.24 26.33 14.53
C GLY A 323 -20.56 24.99 14.25
N LEU A 324 -19.38 24.76 14.83
CA LEU A 324 -18.65 23.51 14.67
C LEU A 324 -19.16 22.43 15.63
N GLN A 325 -19.26 21.21 15.10
CA GLN A 325 -19.59 20.02 15.88
C GLN A 325 -18.42 19.05 15.86
N GLU A 326 -18.32 18.22 16.90
CA GLU A 326 -17.37 17.12 17.00
C GLU A 326 -18.14 15.80 17.13
N TYR A 327 -17.75 14.77 16.39
CA TYR A 327 -18.33 13.45 16.55
C TYR A 327 -17.62 12.68 17.67
N ASP A 328 -18.34 12.34 18.73
CA ASP A 328 -17.82 11.50 19.79
C ASP A 328 -17.96 10.02 19.42
N PHE A 329 -16.85 9.37 19.08
CA PHE A 329 -16.83 7.96 18.69
C PHE A 329 -17.20 6.99 19.82
N LYS A 330 -17.05 7.39 21.10
CA LYS A 330 -17.45 6.57 22.24
C LYS A 330 -18.96 6.62 22.42
N GLN A 331 -19.55 7.83 22.39
CA GLN A 331 -20.99 8.02 22.53
C GLN A 331 -21.78 7.76 21.22
N GLY A 332 -21.12 7.74 20.07
CA GLY A 332 -21.75 7.53 18.76
C GLY A 332 -22.67 8.66 18.33
N ARG A 333 -22.40 9.91 18.76
CA ARG A 333 -23.21 11.09 18.45
C ARG A 333 -22.36 12.35 18.34
N ARG A 334 -22.90 13.35 17.64
CA ARG A 334 -22.30 14.69 17.55
C ARG A 334 -22.54 15.45 18.85
N LYS A 335 -21.56 16.26 19.26
CA LYS A 335 -21.65 17.25 20.33
C LYS A 335 -21.26 18.62 19.77
N SER A 336 -21.88 19.67 20.30
CA SER A 336 -21.45 21.04 20.00
C SER A 336 -20.08 21.28 20.62
N THR A 337 -19.20 21.96 19.88
CA THR A 337 -17.90 22.39 20.40
C THR A 337 -17.96 23.76 21.06
N GLY A 338 -19.04 24.53 20.83
CA GLY A 338 -19.11 25.96 21.16
C GLY A 338 -18.28 26.86 20.23
N CYS A 339 -17.42 26.30 19.39
CA CYS A 339 -16.63 27.04 18.42
C CYS A 339 -17.47 27.42 17.21
N ARG A 340 -17.21 28.62 16.68
CA ARG A 340 -17.79 29.10 15.43
C ARG A 340 -16.72 29.31 14.38
N LEU A 341 -17.15 29.25 13.13
CA LEU A 341 -16.28 29.36 11.98
C LEU A 341 -16.92 30.25 10.92
N ARG A 342 -16.13 31.19 10.39
CA ARG A 342 -16.46 32.00 9.22
C ARG A 342 -15.33 31.93 8.20
N LEU A 343 -15.67 31.86 6.91
CA LEU A 343 -14.67 31.85 5.85
C LEU A 343 -14.37 33.27 5.37
N GLU A 344 -13.16 33.75 5.63
CA GLU A 344 -12.67 35.02 5.10
C GLU A 344 -12.39 34.93 3.59
N ARG A 345 -12.41 36.05 2.86
CA ARG A 345 -12.23 36.06 1.39
C ARG A 345 -10.87 35.50 0.95
N ASP A 346 -9.86 35.71 1.78
CA ASP A 346 -8.45 35.32 1.62
C ASP A 346 -8.10 33.97 2.27
N SER A 347 -9.12 33.17 2.62
CA SER A 347 -8.93 31.89 3.30
C SER A 347 -9.33 30.65 2.48
N LEU A 348 -8.69 29.54 2.82
CA LEU A 348 -8.89 28.19 2.28
C LEU A 348 -9.69 27.32 3.24
N VAL A 349 -10.43 26.35 2.70
CA VAL A 349 -11.04 25.26 3.48
C VAL A 349 -10.28 23.97 3.21
N LEU A 350 -9.72 23.36 4.25
CA LEU A 350 -9.11 22.04 4.21
C LEU A 350 -10.14 21.02 4.67
N ILE A 351 -10.58 20.14 3.77
CA ILE A 351 -11.58 19.11 4.06
C ILE A 351 -10.88 17.76 4.13
N GLU A 352 -10.91 17.08 5.27
CA GLU A 352 -10.32 15.74 5.40
C GLU A 352 -11.35 14.66 5.70
N GLY A 353 -11.11 13.47 5.16
CA GLY A 353 -11.92 12.28 5.43
C GLY A 353 -11.78 11.25 4.32
N ILE A 354 -12.21 10.01 4.58
CA ILE A 354 -12.11 8.93 3.59
C ILE A 354 -12.89 9.25 2.29
N HIS A 355 -13.94 10.07 2.38
CA HIS A 355 -14.78 10.51 1.27
C HIS A 355 -14.47 11.92 0.77
N ALA A 356 -13.40 12.59 1.21
CA ALA A 356 -13.15 13.99 0.83
C ALA A 356 -12.98 14.21 -0.69
N LEU A 357 -12.60 13.17 -1.44
CA LEU A 357 -12.48 13.21 -2.89
C LEU A 357 -13.76 12.76 -3.63
N ASN A 358 -14.77 12.29 -2.91
CA ASN A 358 -16.01 11.78 -3.49
C ASN A 358 -16.89 12.96 -3.96
N PRO A 359 -17.21 13.07 -5.27
CA PRO A 359 -18.02 14.18 -5.78
C PRO A 359 -19.43 14.26 -5.16
N ALA A 360 -19.93 13.16 -4.59
CA ALA A 360 -21.24 13.11 -3.97
C ALA A 360 -21.36 13.96 -2.68
N ILE A 361 -20.25 14.35 -2.05
CA ILE A 361 -20.32 15.17 -0.82
C ILE A 361 -20.82 16.58 -1.12
N LEU A 362 -20.37 17.18 -2.23
CA LEU A 362 -20.67 18.55 -2.65
C LEU A 362 -20.95 18.61 -4.17
N PRO A 363 -22.07 18.01 -4.64
CA PRO A 363 -22.32 17.81 -6.07
C PRO A 363 -22.58 19.13 -6.83
N ASN A 364 -23.04 20.18 -6.14
CA ASN A 364 -23.41 21.46 -6.75
C ASN A 364 -22.22 22.42 -6.91
N ILE A 365 -21.03 22.05 -6.42
CA ILE A 365 -19.83 22.89 -6.52
C ILE A 365 -19.04 22.49 -7.77
N PRO A 366 -18.66 23.44 -8.65
CA PRO A 366 -17.87 23.15 -9.83
C PRO A 366 -16.54 22.45 -9.50
N SER A 367 -16.18 21.45 -10.31
CA SER A 367 -15.02 20.58 -10.04
C SER A 367 -13.68 21.32 -10.01
N ASP A 368 -13.60 22.50 -10.63
CA ASP A 368 -12.41 23.34 -10.75
C ASP A 368 -12.18 24.24 -9.51
N LYS A 369 -13.13 24.28 -8.57
CA LYS A 369 -12.97 24.89 -7.23
C LYS A 369 -12.20 24.01 -6.24
N PHE A 370 -11.99 22.73 -6.59
CA PHE A 370 -11.37 21.74 -5.72
C PHE A 370 -9.90 21.51 -6.07
N PHE A 371 -9.06 21.52 -5.04
CA PHE A 371 -7.74 20.90 -5.06
C PHE A 371 -7.84 19.53 -4.37
N ARG A 372 -7.30 18.48 -4.99
CA ARG A 372 -7.53 17.09 -4.56
C ARG A 372 -6.23 16.40 -4.23
N ILE A 373 -6.08 15.99 -2.97
CA ILE A 373 -4.90 15.30 -2.43
C ILE A 373 -5.34 13.92 -1.95
N PHE A 374 -4.58 12.90 -2.35
CA PHE A 374 -4.73 11.55 -1.85
C PHE A 374 -3.49 11.16 -1.06
N VAL A 375 -3.66 10.91 0.24
CA VAL A 375 -2.59 10.49 1.16
C VAL A 375 -2.65 8.98 1.32
N SER A 376 -1.57 8.31 0.92
CA SER A 376 -1.41 6.87 1.04
C SER A 376 -0.17 6.54 1.86
N ALA A 377 -0.32 5.67 2.86
CA ALA A 377 0.81 5.08 3.56
C ALA A 377 1.31 3.86 2.77
N LEU A 378 1.88 4.11 1.59
CA LEU A 378 2.48 3.03 0.77
C LEU A 378 3.63 2.40 1.56
N THR A 379 3.61 1.08 1.68
CA THR A 379 4.73 0.38 2.31
C THR A 379 5.93 0.43 1.36
N GLN A 380 7.01 1.07 1.83
CA GLN A 380 8.19 1.37 1.01
C GLN A 380 9.25 0.27 1.06
N LEU A 381 9.19 -0.61 2.06
CA LEU A 381 10.20 -1.65 2.30
C LEU A 381 9.60 -3.06 2.13
N GLY A 382 10.38 -3.95 1.52
CA GLY A 382 10.20 -5.40 1.62
C GLY A 382 10.90 -5.96 2.87
N ILE A 383 10.66 -7.23 3.17
CA ILE A 383 11.43 -8.00 4.16
C ILE A 383 12.87 -8.17 3.64
N ASP A 384 12.99 -8.62 2.40
CA ASP A 384 14.21 -8.66 1.59
C ASP A 384 13.88 -8.11 0.19
N ASN A 385 14.69 -8.38 -0.83
CA ASN A 385 14.46 -7.82 -2.17
C ASN A 385 13.27 -8.45 -2.89
N ASP A 386 12.85 -9.66 -2.52
CA ASP A 386 11.88 -10.47 -3.26
C ASP A 386 10.56 -10.65 -2.49
N ASN A 387 10.62 -10.46 -1.17
CA ASN A 387 9.52 -10.64 -0.23
C ASN A 387 8.96 -9.29 0.21
N ARG A 388 7.86 -8.86 -0.42
CA ARG A 388 7.21 -7.58 -0.10
C ARG A 388 6.37 -7.64 1.18
N ILE A 389 6.21 -6.47 1.81
CA ILE A 389 5.19 -6.23 2.82
C ILE A 389 4.00 -5.52 2.16
N PHE A 390 2.78 -6.04 2.32
CA PHE A 390 1.61 -5.41 1.72
C PHE A 390 1.21 -4.14 2.47
N THR A 391 0.85 -3.10 1.70
CA THR A 391 0.32 -1.84 2.22
C THR A 391 -0.93 -2.03 3.09
N SER A 392 -1.75 -3.05 2.79
CA SER A 392 -2.90 -3.41 3.64
C SER A 392 -2.47 -3.81 5.04
N ASP A 393 -1.40 -4.59 5.15
CA ASP A 393 -0.97 -5.23 6.39
C ASP A 393 -0.27 -4.21 7.28
N SER A 394 0.62 -3.39 6.70
CA SER A 394 1.22 -2.26 7.43
C SER A 394 0.15 -1.29 7.94
N ARG A 395 -0.93 -1.07 7.17
CA ARG A 395 -2.03 -0.20 7.61
C ARG A 395 -2.92 -0.85 8.66
N LEU A 396 -3.11 -2.16 8.62
CA LEU A 396 -3.79 -2.92 9.67
C LEU A 396 -3.02 -2.82 10.99
N ILE A 397 -1.71 -3.05 10.98
CA ILE A 397 -0.84 -2.90 12.16
C ILE A 397 -0.95 -1.48 12.73
N ARG A 398 -0.83 -0.46 11.87
CA ARG A 398 -0.99 0.95 12.30
C ARG A 398 -2.36 1.22 12.90
N ARG A 399 -3.42 0.58 12.39
CA ARG A 399 -4.78 0.71 12.91
C ARG A 399 -4.91 0.06 14.29
N ILE A 400 -4.43 -1.17 14.47
CA ILE A 400 -4.45 -1.88 15.75
C ILE A 400 -3.74 -1.04 16.82
N VAL A 401 -2.52 -0.55 16.53
CA VAL A 401 -1.75 0.29 17.46
C VAL A 401 -2.48 1.59 17.80
N ARG A 402 -3.05 2.27 16.79
CA ARG A 402 -3.80 3.52 17.01
C ARG A 402 -5.04 3.28 17.87
N ASP A 403 -5.82 2.27 17.54
CA ASP A 403 -7.11 2.01 18.19
C ASP A 403 -6.91 1.57 19.64
N ASN A 404 -5.84 0.82 19.91
CA ASN A 404 -5.42 0.49 21.27
C ASN A 404 -4.96 1.72 22.07
N LYS A 405 -4.09 2.56 21.49
CA LYS A 405 -3.55 3.72 22.22
C LYS A 405 -4.54 4.87 22.41
N PHE A 406 -5.42 5.12 21.44
CA PHE A 406 -6.22 6.36 21.38
C PHE A 406 -7.73 6.15 21.39
N ARG A 407 -8.24 4.95 21.09
CA ARG A 407 -9.68 4.69 21.00
C ARG A 407 -10.20 3.70 22.04
N GLY A 408 -9.31 3.10 22.84
CA GLY A 408 -9.69 2.21 23.94
C GLY A 408 -10.16 0.82 23.50
N TYR A 409 -9.85 0.40 22.27
CA TYR A 409 -10.12 -0.97 21.81
C TYR A 409 -8.96 -1.90 22.21
N SER A 410 -9.28 -3.14 22.58
CA SER A 410 -8.23 -4.15 22.79
C SER A 410 -7.52 -4.48 21.48
N ALA A 411 -6.22 -4.78 21.56
CA ALA A 411 -5.42 -5.28 20.44
C ALA A 411 -5.46 -6.81 20.31
N SER A 412 -6.23 -7.49 21.18
CA SER A 412 -6.38 -8.94 21.28
C SER A 412 -7.27 -9.53 20.20
#